data_AF-A0A414J9U8-F1
#
_entry.id   AF-A0A414J9U8-F1
#
_cell.length_a   1.000
_cell.length_b   1.000
_cell.length_c   1.000
_cell.angle_alpha   90.00
_cell.angle_beta   90.00
_cell.angle_gamma   90.00
#
_symmetry.space_group_name_H-M   'P 1'
#
loop_
_entity.id
_entity.type
_entity.pdbx_description
1 polymer ?
#
loop_
_entity_poly.entity_id
_entity_poly.type
_entity_poly.pdbx_seq_one_letter_code
_entity_poly.pdbx_strand_id
1 'polypeptide(L)' 'MGAPRVTPQEIVQMYQLYAQLGNYAAVGRAMGRSASTVSKYIQMKGVPLNVRLAVNNLMQTT' A
#
# COMPACT_ATOMS: atom_id res chain seq x y z
N MET A 1 -19.39 10.06 -4.40
CA MET A 1 -18.27 10.35 -3.48
C MET A 1 -17.12 9.40 -3.84
N GLY A 2 -15.98 9.91 -4.33
CA GLY A 2 -14.86 9.06 -4.72
C GLY A 2 -14.22 8.43 -3.49
N ALA A 3 -13.93 7.12 -3.54
CA ALA A 3 -13.20 6.44 -2.48
C ALA A 3 -11.91 7.22 -2.14
N PRO A 4 -11.51 7.34 -0.86
CA PRO A 4 -10.27 7.99 -0.49
C PRO A 4 -9.12 7.37 -1.28
N ARG A 5 -8.43 8.17 -2.10
CA ARG A 5 -7.31 7.69 -2.92
C ARG A 5 -6.17 7.31 -2.00
N VAL A 6 -5.82 6.03 -1.96
CA VAL A 6 -4.62 5.57 -1.25
C VAL A 6 -3.41 6.19 -1.94
N THR A 7 -2.61 6.93 -1.19
CA THR A 7 -1.45 7.65 -1.70
C THR A 7 -0.25 6.72 -1.91
N PRO A 8 0.71 7.07 -2.79
CA PRO A 8 1.96 6.32 -2.91
C PRO A 8 2.71 6.17 -1.58
N GLN A 9 2.68 7.19 -0.71
CA GLN A 9 3.28 7.15 0.62
C GLN A 9 2.60 6.13 1.54
N GLU A 10 1.27 6.08 1.55
CA GLU A 10 0.53 5.03 2.27
C GLU A 10 0.89 3.63 1.75
N ILE A 11 1.07 3.47 0.44
CA ILE A 11 1.46 2.17 -0.12
C ILE A 11 2.86 1.75 0.36
N VAL A 12 3.81 2.68 0.44
CA VAL A 12 5.14 2.40 1.03
C VAL A 12 5.01 1.97 2.50
N GLN A 13 4.17 2.66 3.28
CA GLN A 13 3.89 2.24 4.66
C GLN A 13 3.25 0.84 4.73
N MET A 14 2.37 0.48 3.78
CA MET A 14 1.82 -0.87 3.69
C MET A 14 2.92 -1.91 3.49
N TYR A 15 3.91 -1.65 2.63
CA TYR A 15 5.06 -2.56 2.45
C TYR A 15 5.90 -2.67 3.73
N GLN A 16 6.20 -1.55 4.39
CA GLN A 16 6.99 -1.53 5.63
C GLN A 16 6.29 -2.31 6.75
N LEU A 17 5.00 -2.06 6.97
CA LEU A 17 4.22 -2.77 7.97
C LEU A 17 4.02 -4.24 7.59
N TYR A 18 3.88 -4.57 6.31
CA TYR A 18 3.78 -5.96 5.88
C TYR A 18 5.07 -6.73 6.11
N ALA A 19 6.24 -6.10 5.92
CA ALA A 19 7.52 -6.71 6.25
C ALA A 19 7.66 -7.01 7.76
N GLN A 20 7.05 -6.20 8.62
CA GLN A 20 7.08 -6.40 10.08
C GLN A 20 6.01 -7.40 10.58
N LEU A 21 4.79 -7.32 10.03
CA LEU A 21 3.62 -8.05 10.54
C LEU A 21 3.32 -9.34 9.78
N GLY A 22 3.78 -9.47 8.53
CA GLY A 22 3.56 -10.64 7.67
C GLY A 22 2.10 -10.90 7.26
N ASN A 23 1.14 -10.09 7.69
CA ASN A 23 -0.29 -10.34 7.51
C ASN A 23 -1.05 -9.08 7.04
N TYR A 24 -1.75 -9.18 5.91
CA TYR A 24 -2.55 -8.08 5.33
C TYR A 24 -3.63 -7.55 6.28
N ALA A 25 -4.25 -8.41 7.09
CA ALA A 25 -5.27 -7.99 8.03
C ALA A 25 -4.70 -7.16 9.19
N ALA A 26 -3.50 -7.50 9.66
CA ALA A 26 -2.81 -6.76 10.71
C ALA A 26 -2.36 -5.37 10.20
N VAL A 27 -1.79 -5.32 8.99
CA VAL A 27 -1.43 -4.05 8.33
C VAL A 27 -2.67 -3.17 8.13
N GLY A 28 -3.78 -3.76 7.66
CA GLY A 28 -5.04 -3.04 7.50
C GLY A 28 -5.55 -2.44 8.81
N ARG A 29 -5.53 -3.21 9.91
CA ARG A 29 -5.89 -2.71 11.24
C ARG A 29 -5.00 -1.58 11.72
N ALA A 30 -3.69 -1.68 11.51
CA ALA A 30 -2.73 -0.64 11.90
C ALA A 30 -2.94 0.67 11.12
N MET A 31 -3.34 0.59 9.85
CA MET A 31 -3.52 1.75 8.98
C MET A 31 -4.97 2.26 8.85
N GLY A 32 -5.93 1.62 9.53
CA GLY A 32 -7.36 1.92 9.34
C GLY A 32 -7.86 1.59 7.92
N ARG A 33 -7.28 0.58 7.27
CA ARG A 33 -7.63 0.13 5.90
C ARG A 33 -8.14 -1.31 5.90
N SER A 34 -8.91 -1.68 4.87
CA SER A 34 -9.33 -3.07 4.69
C SER A 34 -8.15 -3.94 4.22
N ALA A 35 -8.14 -5.21 4.66
CA ALA A 35 -7.14 -6.18 4.23
C ALA A 35 -7.10 -6.34 2.70
N SER A 36 -8.26 -6.26 2.03
CA SER A 36 -8.36 -6.29 0.56
C SER A 36 -7.68 -5.09 -0.10
N THR A 37 -7.78 -3.90 0.51
CA THR A 37 -7.05 -2.71 0.05
C THR A 37 -5.55 -2.92 0.14
N VAL A 38 -5.07 -3.40 1.29
CA VAL A 38 -3.65 -3.68 1.52
C VAL A 38 -3.14 -4.71 0.51
N SER A 39 -3.85 -5.82 0.34
CA SER A 39 -3.50 -6.87 -0.62
C SER A 39 -3.42 -6.33 -2.04
N LYS A 40 -4.39 -5.51 -2.47
CA LYS A 40 -4.38 -4.87 -3.80
C LYS A 40 -3.10 -4.09 -4.08
N TYR A 41 -2.65 -3.29 -3.11
CA TYR A 41 -1.49 -2.41 -3.30
C TYR A 41 -0.15 -3.11 -3.09
N ILE A 42 -0.07 -4.10 -2.19
CA ILE A 42 1.14 -4.94 -2.05
C ILE A 42 1.34 -5.84 -3.27
N GLN A 43 0.26 -6.36 -3.85
CA GLN A 43 0.34 -7.14 -5.09
C GLN A 43 0.38 -6.27 -6.35
N MET A 44 0.22 -4.95 -6.21
CA MET A 44 0.11 -4.00 -7.33
C MET A 44 -0.98 -4.38 -8.36
N LYS A 45 -2.02 -5.10 -7.94
CA LYS A 45 -3.03 -5.66 -8.83
C LYS A 45 -4.04 -4.58 -9.25
N GLY A 46 -4.11 -4.29 -10.55
CA GLY A 46 -5.00 -3.26 -11.08
C GLY A 46 -4.64 -1.85 -10.60
N VAL A 47 -3.38 -1.64 -10.20
CA VAL A 47 -2.83 -0.33 -9.84
C VAL A 47 -2.26 0.32 -11.10
N PRO A 48 -2.66 1.56 -11.44
CA PRO A 48 -2.14 2.29 -12.59
C PRO A 48 -0.61 2.44 -12.57
N LEU A 49 0.02 2.46 -13.75
CA LEU A 49 1.47 2.49 -13.89
C LEU A 49 2.12 3.71 -13.22
N ASN A 50 1.51 4.90 -13.34
CA ASN A 50 2.01 6.12 -12.70
C ASN A 50 2.11 5.98 -11.16
N VAL A 51 1.15 5.31 -10.52
CA VAL A 51 1.19 5.04 -9.08
C VAL A 51 2.31 4.06 -8.75
N ARG A 52 2.47 3.00 -9.55
CA ARG A 52 3.55 2.01 -9.36
C ARG A 52 4.93 2.65 -9.43
N LEU A 53 5.15 3.51 -10.43
CA LEU A 53 6.41 4.26 -10.59
C LEU A 53 6.65 5.20 -9.40
N ALA A 54 5.62 5.92 -8.96
CA ALA A 54 5.73 6.81 -7.79
C ALA A 54 6.11 6.04 -6.52
N VAL A 55 5.49 4.87 -6.27
CA VAL A 55 5.84 4.01 -5.12
C VAL A 55 7.27 3.50 -5.22
N ASN A 56 7.68 2.99 -6.38
CA ASN A 56 9.04 2.48 -6.58
C ASN A 56 10.10 3.56 -6.33
N ASN A 57 9.88 4.78 -6.83
CA ASN A 57 10.78 5.91 -6.60
C ASN A 57 10.89 6.26 -5.11
N LEU A 58 9.78 6.23 -4.36
CA LEU A 58 9.79 6.48 -2.92
C LEU A 58 10.52 5.38 -2.13
N MET A 59 10.39 4.11 -2.55
CA MET A 59 11.08 2.99 -1.93
C MET A 59 12.59 2.97 -2.19
N GLN A 60 13.07 3.55 -3.29
CA GLN A 60 14.51 3.62 -3.61
C GLN A 60 15.24 4.74 -2.84
N THR A 61 14.51 5.75 -2.37
CA THR A 61 15.08 6.89 -1.64
C THR A 61 15.16 6.65 -0.12
N THR A 62 14.51 5.59 0.39
CA THR A 62 14.46 5.24 1.82
C THR A 62 15.45 4.13 2.12
#